data_AF-A0A7Y3NEW3-F1
#
_entry.id   AF-A0A7Y3NEW3-F1
#
_cell.length_a   1.000
_cell.length_b   1.000
_cell.length_c   1.000
_cell.angle_alpha   90.00
_cell.angle_beta   90.00
_cell.angle_gamma   90.00
#
_symmetry.space_group_name_H-M   'P 1'
#
loop_
_entity.id
_entity.type
_entity.pdbx_description
1 polymer ?
#
loop_
_entity_poly.entity_id
_entity_poly.type
_entity_poly.pdbx_seq_one_letter_code
_entity_poly.pdbx_strand_id
1 'polypeptide(L)'
;NFDALMAFGREFGHVNVPRDCLTPDGVRLGQWCANQRQDYKAGRMPPERQARLEALPGWAWNVLDAQLEKNFDALLAFGREFGHVNVPVGYVTPDGVRLGGWCAGQRKDYKAGRMPPGRQARFEALPGWAWSLFDAQLEKNFDALLAFGRAFGHVNVPLGYVTPDGVRLGQWCSGQRKAYKTGRMPPERQARFEALPGWTWGESINPRPKPSAGIPHLRAFAAEHGHCEVPLDYRTADGFALGTWVANQKWLFAQGGMDVERQRALESFQGWTWISATTDQADQSNSESPTAPEEKESDMQADPQEAETTEEDGGDDPWQSFGPGL
;
A
#
# COMPACT_ATOMS: atom_id res chain seq x y z
N ASN A 1 11.97 38.10 35.35
CA ASN A 1 11.79 36.77 34.72
C ASN A 1 10.32 36.40 34.49
N PHE A 2 9.44 36.46 35.50
CA PHE A 2 8.01 36.18 35.29
C PHE A 2 7.36 37.15 34.29
N ASP A 3 7.64 38.45 34.41
CA ASP A 3 7.12 39.45 33.45
C ASP A 3 7.69 39.27 32.04
N ALA A 4 8.95 38.83 31.94
CA ALA A 4 9.56 38.45 30.67
C ALA A 4 8.91 37.22 30.04
N LEU A 5 8.48 36.23 30.85
CA LEU A 5 7.70 35.09 30.36
C LEU A 5 6.31 35.52 29.88
N MET A 6 5.66 36.46 30.58
CA MET A 6 4.39 37.03 30.12
C MET A 6 4.54 37.81 28.82
N ALA A 7 5.61 38.60 28.68
CA ALA A 7 5.91 39.34 27.45
C ALA A 7 6.15 38.36 26.28
N PHE A 8 6.96 37.32 26.50
CA PHE A 8 7.17 36.26 25.53
C PHE A 8 5.85 35.57 25.13
N GLY A 9 4.99 35.24 26.10
CA GLY A 9 3.69 34.64 25.84
C GLY A 9 2.76 35.52 25.00
N ARG A 10 2.82 36.85 25.16
CA ARG A 10 2.05 37.81 24.36
C ARG A 10 2.58 37.92 22.93
N GLU A 11 3.90 37.86 22.76
CA GLU A 11 4.56 38.00 21.47
C GLU A 11 4.42 36.72 20.61
N PHE A 12 4.67 35.55 21.19
CA PHE A 12 4.72 34.27 20.47
C PHE A 12 3.44 33.43 20.61
N GLY A 13 2.46 33.89 21.41
CA GLY A 13 1.21 33.17 21.66
C GLY A 13 1.38 31.88 22.48
N HIS A 14 2.59 31.60 22.99
CA HIS A 14 2.89 30.43 23.82
C HIS A 14 4.00 30.73 24.83
N VAL A 15 4.06 29.98 25.92
CA VAL A 15 5.10 30.10 26.97
C VAL A 15 6.11 28.96 26.95
N ASN A 16 6.17 28.18 25.86
CA ASN A 16 7.22 27.18 25.65
C ASN A 16 8.52 27.84 25.15
N VAL A 17 9.29 28.39 26.08
CA VAL A 17 10.52 29.13 25.77
C VAL A 17 11.67 28.15 25.46
N PRO A 18 12.35 28.27 24.30
CA PRO A 18 13.56 27.50 23.99
C PRO A 18 14.62 27.66 25.09
N ARG A 19 15.39 26.61 25.38
CA ARG A 19 16.34 26.58 26.51
C ARG A 19 17.29 27.78 26.51
N ASP A 20 17.71 28.18 25.32
CA ASP A 20 18.80 29.13 25.11
C ASP A 20 18.28 30.55 24.83
N CYS A 21 16.95 30.73 24.93
CA CYS A 21 16.31 32.02 24.76
C CYS A 21 16.85 33.04 25.77
N LEU A 22 17.49 34.08 25.23
CA LEU A 22 17.96 35.26 25.94
C LEU A 22 17.02 36.43 25.62
N THR A 23 16.49 37.10 26.64
CA THR A 23 15.73 38.33 26.44
C THR A 23 16.68 39.48 26.07
N PRO A 24 16.16 40.57 25.47
CA PRO A 24 16.97 41.78 25.21
C PRO A 24 17.70 42.30 26.45
N ASP A 25 17.10 42.15 27.63
CA ASP A 25 17.68 42.53 28.92
C ASP A 25 18.69 41.50 29.49
N GLY A 26 19.10 40.50 28.71
CA GLY A 26 20.08 39.49 29.10
C GLY A 26 19.56 38.36 30.00
N VAL A 27 18.24 38.20 30.12
CA VAL A 27 17.65 37.12 30.95
C VAL A 27 17.63 35.82 30.17
N ARG A 28 18.26 34.77 30.71
CA ARG A 28 18.15 33.39 30.20
C ARG A 28 16.79 32.78 30.54
N LEU A 29 15.76 33.19 29.80
CA LEU A 29 14.36 32.88 30.10
C LEU A 29 14.06 31.38 29.97
N GLY A 30 14.65 30.72 28.98
CA GLY A 30 14.52 29.26 28.79
C GLY A 30 15.08 28.47 29.97
N GLN A 31 16.30 28.79 30.38
CA GLN A 31 16.93 28.19 31.57
C GLN A 31 16.12 28.47 32.84
N TRP A 32 15.56 29.67 32.99
CA TRP A 32 14.70 29.98 34.13
C TRP A 32 13.45 29.12 34.16
N CYS A 33 12.78 28.91 33.02
CA CYS A 33 11.62 28.02 32.90
C CYS A 33 11.98 26.57 33.23
N ALA A 34 13.13 26.09 32.76
CA ALA A 34 13.64 24.75 33.07
C ALA A 34 13.85 24.56 34.58
N ASN A 35 14.43 25.55 35.27
CA ASN A 35 14.62 25.53 36.72
C ASN A 35 13.27 25.48 37.46
N GLN A 36 12.26 26.24 37.01
CA GLN A 36 10.92 26.19 37.63
C GLN A 36 10.33 24.77 37.55
N ARG A 37 10.44 24.10 36.41
CA ARG A 37 9.96 22.71 36.25
C ARG A 37 10.73 21.73 37.13
N GLN A 38 12.04 21.94 37.32
CA GLN A 38 12.87 21.11 38.20
C GLN A 38 12.49 21.29 39.68
N ASP A 39 12.26 22.53 40.11
CA ASP A 39 11.86 22.82 41.49
C ASP A 39 10.46 22.29 41.82
N TYR A 40 9.53 22.38 40.86
CA TYR A 40 8.21 21.76 40.97
C TYR A 40 8.32 20.23 41.10
N LYS A 41 9.06 19.58 40.19
CA LYS A 41 9.28 18.11 40.23
C LYS A 41 9.94 17.64 41.53
N ALA A 42 10.81 18.46 42.11
CA ALA A 42 11.48 18.17 43.36
C ALA A 42 10.66 18.51 44.62
N GLY A 43 9.42 19.01 44.47
CA GLY A 43 8.56 19.39 45.59
C GLY A 43 9.05 20.62 46.39
N ARG A 44 9.96 21.41 45.83
CA ARG A 44 10.56 22.58 46.52
C ARG A 44 9.86 23.90 46.23
N MET A 45 8.87 23.91 45.32
CA MET A 45 8.22 25.13 44.89
C MET A 45 7.08 25.54 45.83
N PRO A 46 7.04 26.80 46.32
CA PRO A 46 5.92 27.32 47.11
C PRO A 46 4.58 27.30 46.33
N PRO A 47 3.44 26.97 46.96
CA PRO A 47 2.13 26.89 46.30
C PRO A 47 1.71 28.16 45.54
N GLU A 48 1.97 29.35 46.09
CA GLU A 48 1.67 30.63 45.44
C GLU A 48 2.39 30.80 44.10
N ARG A 49 3.64 30.32 44.03
CA ARG A 49 4.42 30.36 42.79
C ARG A 49 3.90 29.35 41.77
N GLN A 50 3.48 28.16 42.22
CA GLN A 50 2.84 27.16 41.35
C GLN A 50 1.59 27.75 40.71
N ALA A 51 0.69 28.30 41.53
CA ALA A 51 -0.55 28.92 41.07
C ALA A 51 -0.32 30.07 40.07
N ARG A 52 0.70 30.92 40.31
CA ARG A 52 1.04 32.00 39.36
C ARG A 52 1.51 31.48 38.00
N LEU A 53 2.27 30.39 37.97
CA LEU A 53 2.76 29.80 36.73
C LEU A 53 1.65 29.02 36.00
N GLU A 54 0.82 28.29 36.74
CA GLU A 54 -0.36 27.58 36.21
C GLU A 54 -1.43 28.53 35.65
N ALA A 55 -1.51 29.76 36.15
CA ALA A 55 -2.38 30.80 35.61
C ALA A 55 -1.94 31.31 34.22
N LEU A 56 -0.73 30.99 33.76
CA LEU A 56 -0.27 31.39 32.43
C LEU A 56 -0.84 30.45 31.36
N PRO A 57 -1.54 30.98 30.33
CA PRO A 57 -2.03 30.17 29.23
C PRO A 57 -0.89 29.41 28.52
N GLY A 58 -1.02 28.09 28.43
CA GLY A 58 -0.03 27.21 27.80
C GLY A 58 1.17 26.84 28.68
N TRP A 59 1.19 27.22 29.96
CA TRP A 59 2.22 26.72 30.89
C TRP A 59 2.01 25.23 31.18
N ALA A 60 3.06 24.46 31.00
CA ALA A 60 3.08 23.05 31.33
C ALA A 60 4.32 22.72 32.16
N TRP A 61 4.10 22.03 33.28
CA TRP A 61 5.19 21.48 34.09
C TRP A 61 5.98 20.41 33.33
N ASN A 62 5.30 19.65 32.46
CA ASN A 62 5.92 18.76 31.49
C ASN A 62 5.44 19.12 30.07
N VAL A 63 6.28 19.83 29.32
CA VAL A 63 5.99 20.23 27.94
C VAL A 63 5.81 19.04 27.01
N LEU A 64 6.52 17.93 27.26
CA LEU A 64 6.38 16.73 26.45
C LEU A 64 5.01 16.09 26.63
N ASP A 65 4.46 16.12 27.85
CA ASP A 65 3.11 15.63 28.12
C ASP A 65 2.07 16.55 27.48
N ALA A 66 2.20 17.86 27.62
CA ALA A 66 1.28 18.81 26.98
C ALA A 66 1.30 18.71 25.44
N GLN A 67 2.48 18.52 24.83
CA GLN A 67 2.59 18.30 23.39
C GLN A 67 2.00 16.95 22.98
N LEU A 68 2.15 15.92 23.81
CA LEU A 68 1.52 14.63 23.60
C LEU A 68 -0.01 14.74 23.62
N GLU A 69 -0.58 15.45 24.60
CA GLU A 69 -2.03 15.70 24.65
C GLU A 69 -2.50 16.44 23.40
N LYS A 70 -1.82 17.52 23.01
CA LYS A 70 -2.14 18.25 21.77
C LYS A 70 -2.16 17.33 20.54
N ASN A 71 -1.18 16.44 20.42
CA ASN A 71 -1.10 15.52 19.29
C ASN A 71 -2.17 14.42 19.34
N PHE A 72 -2.56 13.97 20.54
CA PHE A 72 -3.70 13.07 20.72
C PHE A 72 -5.02 13.73 20.34
N ASP A 73 -5.24 14.99 20.74
CA ASP A 73 -6.43 15.75 20.34
C ASP A 73 -6.50 15.93 18.82
N ALA A 74 -5.36 16.24 18.18
CA ALA A 74 -5.26 16.30 16.74
C ALA A 74 -5.56 14.94 16.07
N LEU A 75 -5.11 13.82 16.66
CA LEU A 75 -5.43 12.48 16.18
C LEU A 75 -6.92 12.15 16.30
N LEU A 76 -7.55 12.54 17.41
CA LEU A 76 -8.99 12.36 17.61
C LEU A 76 -9.80 13.23 16.64
N ALA A 77 -9.38 14.48 16.40
CA ALA A 77 -10.01 15.34 15.41
C ALA A 77 -9.91 14.74 14.00
N PHE A 78 -8.72 14.26 13.61
CA PHE A 78 -8.53 13.53 12.35
C PHE A 78 -9.45 12.30 12.27
N GLY A 79 -9.55 11.51 13.34
CA GLY A 79 -10.44 10.35 13.38
C GLY A 79 -11.93 10.70 13.19
N ARG A 80 -12.38 11.85 13.72
CA ARG A 80 -13.75 12.34 13.52
C ARG A 80 -14.00 12.81 12.09
N GLU A 81 -13.02 13.46 11.49
CA GLU A 81 -13.11 14.02 10.14
C GLU A 81 -13.07 12.94 9.05
N PHE A 82 -12.12 12.01 9.15
CA PHE A 82 -11.87 10.98 8.12
C PHE A 82 -12.47 9.61 8.44
N GLY A 83 -13.05 9.44 9.63
CA GLY A 83 -13.62 8.16 10.08
C GLY A 83 -12.58 7.08 10.41
N HIS A 84 -11.29 7.40 10.40
CA HIS A 84 -10.20 6.48 10.72
C HIS A 84 -9.00 7.22 11.33
N VAL A 85 -8.15 6.50 12.07
CA VAL A 85 -6.92 7.05 12.69
C VAL A 85 -5.62 6.69 11.93
N ASN A 86 -5.76 6.23 10.68
CA ASN A 86 -4.64 5.91 9.80
C ASN A 86 -4.09 7.16 9.11
N VAL A 87 -3.39 8.00 9.88
CA VAL A 87 -2.84 9.26 9.40
C VAL A 87 -1.68 9.02 8.41
N PRO A 88 -1.73 9.57 7.17
CA PRO A 88 -0.60 9.53 6.23
C PRO A 88 0.65 10.20 6.80
N VAL A 89 1.85 9.66 6.55
CA VAL A 89 3.11 10.14 7.16
C VAL A 89 3.38 11.63 6.88
N GLY A 90 3.01 12.11 5.70
CA GLY A 90 3.18 13.53 5.31
C GLY A 90 2.07 14.46 5.80
N TYR A 91 1.05 13.96 6.50
CA TYR A 91 -0.09 14.78 6.91
C TYR A 91 0.32 15.79 7.99
N VAL A 92 -0.06 17.05 7.74
CA VAL A 92 0.09 18.18 8.66
C VAL A 92 -1.30 18.76 8.89
N THR A 93 -1.66 18.97 10.15
CA THR A 93 -2.94 19.58 10.51
C THR A 93 -2.97 21.06 10.08
N PRO A 94 -4.16 21.69 9.98
CA PRO A 94 -4.27 23.11 9.70
C PRO A 94 -3.51 24.02 10.66
N ASP A 95 -3.32 23.60 11.93
CA ASP A 95 -2.55 24.32 12.95
C ASP A 95 -1.05 23.96 12.96
N GLY A 96 -0.56 23.28 11.91
CA GLY A 96 0.86 23.03 11.68
C GLY A 96 1.45 21.81 12.40
N VAL A 97 0.63 20.98 13.05
CA VAL A 97 1.11 19.75 13.71
C VAL A 97 1.40 18.69 12.65
N ARG A 98 2.65 18.23 12.59
CA ARG A 98 3.09 17.10 11.74
C ARG A 98 2.58 15.76 12.29
N LEU A 99 1.26 15.59 12.31
CA LEU A 99 0.57 14.48 12.95
C LEU A 99 0.95 13.13 12.34
N GLY A 100 1.12 13.07 11.02
CA GLY A 100 1.56 11.86 10.32
C GLY A 100 2.92 11.36 10.77
N GLY A 101 3.89 12.27 10.82
CA GLY A 101 5.25 11.99 11.32
C GLY A 101 5.25 11.61 12.80
N TRP A 102 4.42 12.29 13.61
CA TRP A 102 4.26 11.94 15.02
C TRP A 102 3.72 10.52 15.22
N CYS A 103 2.63 10.14 14.55
CA CYS A 103 2.09 8.78 14.60
C CYS A 103 3.12 7.72 14.15
N ALA A 104 3.90 8.00 13.11
CA ALA A 104 4.99 7.12 12.66
C ALA A 104 6.08 6.96 13.74
N GLY A 105 6.43 8.05 14.43
CA GLY A 105 7.33 8.03 15.58
C GLY A 105 6.81 7.15 16.72
N GLN A 106 5.53 7.24 17.06
CA GLN A 106 4.91 6.39 18.09
C GLN A 106 4.99 4.91 17.73
N ARG A 107 4.69 4.54 16.47
CA ARG A 107 4.84 3.15 16.00
C ARG A 107 6.29 2.66 16.07
N LYS A 108 7.26 3.52 15.76
CA LYS A 108 8.69 3.20 15.88
C LYS A 108 9.11 2.96 17.33
N ASP A 109 8.63 3.77 18.27
CA ASP A 109 8.94 3.61 19.70
C ASP A 109 8.28 2.37 20.30
N TYR A 110 7.05 2.05 19.89
CA TYR A 110 6.37 0.80 20.26
C TYR A 110 7.16 -0.42 19.78
N LYS A 111 7.51 -0.47 18.48
CA LYS A 111 8.28 -1.58 17.90
C LYS A 111 9.64 -1.77 18.56
N ALA A 112 10.25 -0.68 19.04
CA ALA A 112 11.53 -0.73 19.74
C ALA A 112 11.42 -1.00 21.25
N GLY A 113 10.22 -1.26 21.78
CA GLY A 113 10.00 -1.53 23.20
C GLY A 113 10.26 -0.34 24.13
N ARG A 114 10.32 0.89 23.59
CA ARG A 114 10.60 2.11 24.37
C ARG A 114 9.35 2.83 24.88
N MET A 115 8.17 2.40 24.44
CA MET A 115 6.92 3.07 24.79
C MET A 115 6.42 2.68 26.19
N PRO A 116 6.11 3.64 27.08
CA PRO A 116 5.52 3.32 28.38
C PRO A 116 4.14 2.65 28.27
N PRO A 117 3.79 1.67 29.13
CA PRO A 117 2.53 0.94 29.05
C PRO A 117 1.28 1.83 29.04
N GLY A 118 1.24 2.87 29.88
CA GLY A 118 0.12 3.80 29.91
C GLY A 118 -0.09 4.56 28.59
N ARG A 119 0.99 4.82 27.84
CA ARG A 119 0.90 5.42 26.50
C ARG A 119 0.41 4.40 25.47
N GLN A 120 0.85 3.14 25.56
CA GLN A 120 0.38 2.07 24.67
C GLN A 120 -1.13 1.88 24.80
N ALA A 121 -1.62 1.75 26.04
CA ALA A 121 -3.05 1.57 26.32
C ALA A 121 -3.92 2.70 25.75
N ARG A 122 -3.43 3.95 25.76
CA ARG A 122 -4.16 5.08 25.16
C ARG A 122 -4.32 4.98 23.66
N PHE A 123 -3.30 4.49 22.96
CA PHE A 123 -3.38 4.26 21.51
C PHE A 123 -4.26 3.04 21.18
N GLU A 124 -4.17 1.97 21.97
CA GLU A 124 -4.97 0.76 21.79
C GLU A 124 -6.47 0.99 22.09
N ALA A 125 -6.80 1.99 22.90
CA ALA A 125 -8.18 2.43 23.12
C ALA A 125 -8.78 3.17 21.90
N LEU A 126 -7.97 3.58 20.91
CA LEU A 126 -8.47 4.27 19.72
C LEU A 126 -9.05 3.25 18.71
N PRO A 127 -10.33 3.37 18.32
CA PRO A 127 -10.91 2.51 17.31
C PRO A 127 -10.13 2.58 15.98
N GLY A 128 -9.72 1.42 15.47
CA GLY A 128 -8.99 1.32 14.20
C GLY A 128 -7.50 1.70 14.27
N TRP A 129 -6.95 1.96 15.46
CA TRP A 129 -5.50 2.12 15.60
C TRP A 129 -4.78 0.80 15.39
N ALA A 130 -3.70 0.85 14.61
CA ALA A 130 -2.79 -0.27 14.43
C ALA A 130 -1.34 0.17 14.60
N TRP A 131 -0.60 -0.58 15.41
CA TRP A 131 0.84 -0.43 15.58
C TRP A 131 1.61 -0.74 14.30
N SER A 132 1.06 -1.64 13.47
CA SER A 132 1.55 -1.96 12.15
C SER A 132 0.42 -1.87 11.14
N LEU A 133 0.41 -0.80 10.35
CA LEU A 133 -0.55 -0.63 9.24
C LEU A 133 -0.42 -1.74 8.21
N PHE A 134 0.80 -2.24 8.02
CA PHE A 134 1.07 -3.36 7.13
C PHE A 134 0.40 -4.64 7.63
N ASP A 135 0.48 -4.93 8.93
CA ASP A 135 -0.15 -6.11 9.50
C ASP A 135 -1.67 -5.96 9.54
N ALA A 136 -2.20 -4.76 9.86
CA ALA A 136 -3.64 -4.52 9.79
C ALA A 136 -4.19 -4.71 8.36
N GLN A 137 -3.48 -4.21 7.34
CA GLN A 137 -3.86 -4.43 5.94
C GLN A 137 -3.69 -5.90 5.53
N LEU A 138 -2.68 -6.59 6.07
CA LEU A 138 -2.48 -8.02 5.88
C LEU A 138 -3.69 -8.79 6.43
N GLU A 139 -4.12 -8.51 7.67
CA GLU A 139 -5.29 -9.14 8.28
C GLU A 139 -6.54 -8.91 7.44
N LYS A 140 -6.80 -7.65 7.04
CA LYS A 140 -7.94 -7.32 6.18
C LYS A 140 -7.94 -8.16 4.88
N ASN A 141 -6.78 -8.28 4.23
CA ASN A 141 -6.67 -9.04 2.99
C ASN A 141 -6.78 -10.55 3.24
N PHE A 142 -6.32 -11.04 4.39
CA PHE A 142 -6.46 -12.43 4.80
C PHE A 142 -7.93 -12.78 5.08
N ASP A 143 -8.67 -11.89 5.75
CA ASP A 143 -10.12 -12.02 5.95
C ASP A 143 -10.87 -12.04 4.63
N ALA A 144 -10.48 -11.18 3.68
CA ALA A 144 -11.01 -11.18 2.33
C ALA A 144 -10.72 -12.51 1.58
N LEU A 145 -9.53 -13.09 1.78
CA LEU A 145 -9.19 -14.42 1.24
C LEU A 145 -10.04 -15.53 1.86
N LEU A 146 -10.27 -15.49 3.17
CA LEU A 146 -11.15 -16.42 3.86
C LEU A 146 -12.60 -16.29 3.41
N ALA A 147 -13.09 -15.05 3.22
CA ALA A 147 -14.42 -14.78 2.68
C ALA A 147 -14.57 -15.31 1.25
N PHE A 148 -13.56 -15.12 0.41
CA PHE A 148 -13.50 -15.72 -0.93
C PHE A 148 -13.54 -17.25 -0.85
N GLY A 149 -12.73 -17.87 0.01
CA GLY A 149 -12.73 -19.31 0.22
C GLY A 149 -14.08 -19.87 0.65
N ARG A 150 -14.80 -19.16 1.53
CA ARG A 150 -16.18 -19.51 1.93
C ARG A 150 -17.19 -19.40 0.79
N ALA A 151 -17.06 -18.39 -0.06
CA ALA A 151 -18.00 -18.13 -1.15
C ALA A 151 -17.81 -19.07 -2.35
N PHE A 152 -16.56 -19.38 -2.69
CA PHE A 152 -16.20 -20.13 -3.92
C PHE A 152 -15.68 -21.55 -3.65
N GLY A 153 -15.51 -21.93 -2.38
CA GLY A 153 -15.03 -23.26 -1.99
C GLY A 153 -13.53 -23.50 -2.22
N HIS A 154 -12.78 -22.50 -2.68
CA HIS A 154 -11.34 -22.57 -2.93
C HIS A 154 -10.64 -21.23 -2.68
N VAL A 155 -9.32 -21.25 -2.47
CA VAL A 155 -8.49 -20.05 -2.21
C VAL A 155 -7.64 -19.61 -3.42
N ASN A 156 -7.89 -20.21 -4.59
CA ASN A 156 -7.30 -19.80 -5.88
C ASN A 156 -7.99 -18.54 -6.44
N VAL A 157 -7.63 -17.38 -5.88
CA VAL A 157 -8.19 -16.08 -6.28
C VAL A 157 -7.65 -15.64 -7.64
N PRO A 158 -8.49 -15.39 -8.67
CA PRO A 158 -8.06 -14.90 -9.97
C PRO A 158 -7.31 -13.56 -9.89
N LEU A 159 -6.29 -13.34 -10.74
CA LEU A 159 -5.41 -12.16 -10.65
C LEU A 159 -6.18 -10.82 -10.73
N GLY A 160 -7.24 -10.77 -11.54
CA GLY A 160 -8.09 -9.59 -11.72
C GLY A 160 -9.22 -9.45 -10.69
N TYR A 161 -9.36 -10.39 -9.74
CA TYR A 161 -10.45 -10.33 -8.77
C TYR A 161 -10.26 -9.19 -7.77
N VAL A 162 -11.31 -8.39 -7.64
CA VAL A 162 -11.42 -7.27 -6.69
C VAL A 162 -12.64 -7.53 -5.81
N THR A 163 -12.48 -7.42 -4.50
CA THR A 163 -13.59 -7.57 -3.55
C THR A 163 -14.58 -6.41 -3.68
N PRO A 164 -15.83 -6.57 -3.17
CA PRO A 164 -16.81 -5.48 -3.17
C PRO A 164 -16.33 -4.19 -2.47
N ASP A 165 -15.44 -4.32 -1.47
CA ASP A 165 -14.83 -3.20 -0.75
C ASP A 165 -13.52 -2.69 -1.39
N GLY A 166 -13.23 -3.08 -2.63
CA GLY A 166 -12.15 -2.53 -3.46
C GLY A 166 -10.77 -3.17 -3.27
N VAL A 167 -10.64 -4.25 -2.49
CA VAL A 167 -9.36 -4.95 -2.31
C VAL A 167 -9.04 -5.76 -3.57
N ARG A 168 -7.91 -5.46 -4.22
CA ARG A 168 -7.36 -6.24 -5.35
C ARG A 168 -6.76 -7.57 -4.88
N LEU A 169 -7.63 -8.45 -4.36
CA LEU A 169 -7.24 -9.67 -3.65
C LEU A 169 -6.42 -10.62 -4.53
N GLY A 170 -6.72 -10.72 -5.83
CA GLY A 170 -5.93 -11.51 -6.78
C GLY A 170 -4.47 -11.05 -6.88
N GLN A 171 -4.27 -9.74 -7.04
CA GLN A 171 -2.94 -9.14 -7.06
C GLN A 171 -2.22 -9.32 -5.72
N TRP A 172 -2.93 -9.15 -4.60
CA TRP A 172 -2.36 -9.35 -3.28
C TRP A 172 -1.87 -10.79 -3.08
N CYS A 173 -2.69 -11.81 -3.39
CA CYS A 173 -2.28 -13.21 -3.32
C CYS A 173 -1.08 -13.51 -4.24
N SER A 174 -1.02 -12.91 -5.43
CA SER A 174 0.15 -13.01 -6.32
C SER A 174 1.42 -12.41 -5.68
N GLY A 175 1.29 -11.27 -5.00
CA GLY A 175 2.36 -10.65 -4.24
C GLY A 175 2.90 -11.54 -3.13
N GLN A 176 2.01 -12.24 -2.40
CA GLN A 176 2.41 -13.18 -1.35
C GLN A 176 3.20 -14.37 -1.93
N ARG A 177 2.75 -14.97 -3.03
CA ARG A 177 3.49 -16.06 -3.71
C ARG A 177 4.87 -15.60 -4.20
N LYS A 178 4.98 -14.38 -4.73
CA LYS A 178 6.27 -13.78 -5.11
C LYS A 178 7.19 -13.58 -3.90
N ALA A 179 6.65 -13.06 -2.80
CA ALA A 179 7.43 -12.85 -1.57
C ALA A 179 7.96 -14.19 -1.01
N TYR A 180 7.17 -15.26 -1.05
CA TYR A 180 7.59 -16.61 -0.71
C TYR A 180 8.73 -17.10 -1.63
N LYS A 181 8.52 -17.05 -2.95
CA LYS A 181 9.52 -17.48 -3.96
C LYS A 181 10.87 -16.75 -3.84
N THR A 182 10.82 -15.47 -3.45
CA THR A 182 12.03 -14.63 -3.27
C THR A 182 12.67 -14.75 -1.89
N GLY A 183 12.15 -15.62 -1.01
CA GLY A 183 12.68 -15.82 0.35
C GLY A 183 12.45 -14.63 1.29
N ARG A 184 11.57 -13.69 0.94
CA ARG A 184 11.30 -12.45 1.70
C ARG A 184 10.14 -12.61 2.69
N MET A 185 9.50 -13.78 2.75
CA MET A 185 8.34 -14.03 3.59
C MET A 185 8.74 -14.59 4.96
N PRO A 186 8.31 -13.99 6.09
CA PRO A 186 8.55 -14.53 7.43
C PRO A 186 7.90 -15.91 7.64
N PRO A 187 8.53 -16.85 8.37
CA PRO A 187 8.00 -18.22 8.58
C PRO A 187 6.58 -18.27 9.14
N GLU A 188 6.26 -17.41 10.11
CA GLU A 188 4.91 -17.32 10.70
C GLU A 188 3.83 -17.00 9.65
N ARG A 189 4.18 -16.13 8.68
CA ARG A 189 3.28 -15.81 7.58
C ARG A 189 3.12 -16.99 6.63
N GLN A 190 4.19 -17.74 6.37
CA GLN A 190 4.13 -18.95 5.54
C GLN A 190 3.17 -19.97 6.15
N ALA A 191 3.35 -20.25 7.46
CA ALA A 191 2.50 -21.18 8.21
C ALA A 191 1.01 -20.80 8.17
N ARG A 192 0.68 -19.50 8.24
CA ARG A 192 -0.71 -19.04 8.13
C ARG A 192 -1.35 -19.34 6.77
N PHE A 193 -0.60 -19.16 5.68
CA PHE A 193 -1.10 -19.49 4.35
C PHE A 193 -1.18 -21.01 4.12
N GLU A 194 -0.21 -21.76 4.64
CA GLU A 194 -0.20 -23.24 4.55
C GLU A 194 -1.31 -23.89 5.36
N ALA A 195 -1.84 -23.22 6.38
CA ALA A 195 -3.02 -23.65 7.11
C ALA A 195 -4.33 -23.51 6.29
N LEU A 196 -4.32 -22.79 5.16
CA LEU A 196 -5.50 -22.63 4.30
C LEU A 196 -5.69 -23.87 3.41
N PRO A 197 -6.85 -24.55 3.47
CA PRO A 197 -7.14 -25.68 2.60
C PRO A 197 -7.07 -25.27 1.11
N GLY A 198 -6.25 -25.98 0.33
CA GLY A 198 -6.09 -25.74 -1.10
C GLY A 198 -5.20 -24.55 -1.48
N TRP A 199 -4.49 -23.94 -0.52
CA TRP A 199 -3.46 -22.94 -0.84
C TRP A 199 -2.21 -23.60 -1.43
N THR A 200 -1.70 -23.01 -2.51
CA THR A 200 -0.46 -23.48 -3.15
C THR A 200 0.46 -22.30 -3.48
N TRP A 201 1.74 -22.45 -3.14
CA TRP A 201 2.78 -21.47 -3.45
C TRP A 201 3.23 -21.49 -4.92
N GLY A 202 3.19 -22.66 -5.55
CA GLY A 202 3.85 -22.94 -6.84
C GLY A 202 2.94 -22.96 -8.08
N GLU A 203 1.62 -23.00 -7.93
CA GLU A 203 0.72 -23.01 -9.09
C GLU A 203 0.35 -21.58 -9.49
N SER A 204 0.58 -21.25 -10.77
CA SER A 204 0.12 -20.03 -11.41
C SER A 204 -1.36 -19.80 -11.06
N ILE A 205 -1.74 -18.57 -10.69
CA ILE A 205 -3.13 -18.16 -10.42
C ILE A 205 -4.04 -18.38 -11.64
N ASN A 206 -3.43 -18.48 -12.83
CA ASN A 206 -4.02 -19.18 -13.95
C ASN A 206 -3.36 -20.56 -14.05
N PRO A 207 -3.84 -21.59 -13.34
CA PRO A 207 -3.78 -22.88 -13.98
C PRO A 207 -4.62 -22.66 -15.24
N ARG A 208 -4.05 -22.87 -16.44
CA ARG A 208 -4.94 -23.27 -17.55
C ARG A 208 -5.85 -24.33 -16.92
N PRO A 209 -7.18 -24.16 -16.91
CA PRO A 209 -8.05 -25.12 -16.24
C PRO A 209 -7.56 -26.50 -16.62
N LYS A 210 -7.30 -27.38 -15.64
CA LYS A 210 -6.89 -28.76 -15.94
C LYS A 210 -7.77 -29.19 -17.09
N PRO A 211 -7.27 -29.60 -18.26
CA PRO A 211 -8.11 -29.40 -19.44
C PRO A 211 -9.29 -30.38 -19.54
N SER A 212 -9.52 -31.20 -18.50
CA SER A 212 -10.78 -31.91 -18.21
C SER A 212 -11.86 -31.07 -17.50
N ALA A 213 -11.49 -30.00 -16.77
CA ALA A 213 -12.39 -29.18 -15.95
C ALA A 213 -13.42 -28.38 -16.76
N GLY A 214 -13.13 -28.06 -18.03
CA GLY A 214 -14.10 -27.38 -18.89
C GLY A 214 -15.11 -28.32 -19.57
N ILE A 215 -14.90 -29.64 -19.55
CA ILE A 215 -15.79 -30.62 -20.20
C ILE A 215 -17.21 -30.60 -19.58
N PRO A 216 -17.39 -30.58 -18.24
CA PRO A 216 -18.71 -30.44 -17.63
C PRO A 216 -19.40 -29.12 -18.00
N HIS A 217 -18.67 -28.01 -18.04
CA HIS A 217 -19.20 -26.69 -18.41
C HIS A 217 -19.62 -26.64 -19.88
N LEU A 218 -18.83 -27.22 -20.78
CA LEU A 218 -19.19 -27.35 -22.20
C LEU A 218 -20.42 -28.25 -22.38
N ARG A 219 -20.55 -29.32 -21.59
CA ARG A 219 -21.73 -30.19 -21.58
C ARG A 219 -23.00 -29.46 -21.15
N ALA A 220 -22.91 -28.66 -20.10
CA ALA A 220 -24.03 -27.83 -19.65
C ALA A 220 -24.43 -26.81 -20.72
N PHE A 221 -23.44 -26.11 -21.30
CA PHE A 221 -23.68 -25.15 -22.38
C PHE A 221 -24.32 -25.82 -23.61
N ALA A 222 -23.81 -26.97 -24.05
CA ALA A 222 -24.35 -27.70 -25.19
C ALA A 222 -25.78 -28.23 -24.92
N ALA A 223 -26.10 -28.62 -23.69
CA ALA A 223 -27.44 -29.03 -23.30
C ALA A 223 -28.43 -27.85 -23.27
N GLU A 224 -27.96 -26.65 -22.89
CA GLU A 224 -28.78 -25.43 -22.81
C GLU A 224 -29.00 -24.77 -24.19
N HIS A 225 -27.94 -24.68 -24.99
CA HIS A 225 -27.94 -23.92 -26.25
C HIS A 225 -28.03 -24.80 -27.50
N GLY A 226 -27.87 -26.12 -27.37
CA GLY A 226 -27.92 -27.06 -28.50
C GLY A 226 -26.69 -27.03 -29.43
N HIS A 227 -25.65 -26.25 -29.12
CA HIS A 227 -24.41 -26.15 -29.88
C HIS A 227 -23.18 -25.97 -28.97
N CYS A 228 -21.99 -26.13 -29.54
CA CYS A 228 -20.71 -25.94 -28.83
C CYS A 228 -19.98 -24.64 -29.21
N GLU A 229 -20.60 -23.75 -29.98
CA GLU A 229 -20.07 -22.43 -30.31
C GLU A 229 -20.20 -21.47 -29.13
N VAL A 230 -19.23 -21.50 -28.22
CA VAL A 230 -19.20 -20.64 -27.04
C VAL A 230 -18.56 -19.29 -27.39
N PRO A 231 -19.23 -18.14 -27.16
CA PRO A 231 -18.64 -16.80 -27.34
C PRO A 231 -17.37 -16.62 -26.50
N LEU A 232 -16.36 -15.89 -27.01
CA LEU A 232 -15.03 -15.80 -26.38
C LEU A 232 -15.07 -15.22 -24.95
N ASP A 233 -15.99 -14.30 -24.71
CA ASP A 233 -16.24 -13.60 -23.45
C ASP A 233 -17.23 -14.33 -22.52
N TYR A 234 -17.82 -15.43 -22.98
CA TYR A 234 -18.81 -16.18 -22.22
C TYR A 234 -18.23 -16.76 -20.94
N ARG A 235 -18.96 -16.54 -19.84
CA ARG A 235 -18.68 -17.04 -18.51
C ARG A 235 -19.89 -17.80 -17.99
N THR A 236 -19.64 -18.95 -17.36
CA THR A 236 -20.67 -19.69 -16.63
C THR A 236 -21.10 -18.94 -15.37
N ALA A 237 -22.22 -19.36 -14.78
CA ALA A 237 -22.77 -18.76 -13.57
C ALA A 237 -21.81 -18.80 -12.35
N ASP A 238 -20.92 -19.80 -12.29
CA ASP A 238 -19.85 -19.92 -11.28
C ASP A 238 -18.55 -19.19 -11.66
N GLY A 239 -18.57 -18.41 -12.75
CA GLY A 239 -17.47 -17.53 -13.16
C GLY A 239 -16.41 -18.17 -14.05
N PHE A 240 -16.58 -19.43 -14.46
CA PHE A 240 -15.66 -20.14 -15.35
C PHE A 240 -15.69 -19.52 -16.76
N ALA A 241 -14.51 -19.13 -17.27
CA ALA A 241 -14.35 -18.54 -18.61
C ALA A 241 -14.40 -19.58 -19.72
N LEU A 242 -15.58 -20.16 -19.95
CA LEU A 242 -15.79 -21.25 -20.91
C LEU A 242 -15.42 -20.85 -22.34
N GLY A 243 -15.70 -19.60 -22.76
CA GLY A 243 -15.35 -19.08 -24.08
C GLY A 243 -13.85 -19.16 -24.39
N THR A 244 -13.05 -18.60 -23.49
CA THR A 244 -11.59 -18.63 -23.57
C THR A 244 -11.05 -20.06 -23.47
N TRP A 245 -11.69 -20.92 -22.65
CA TRP A 245 -11.29 -22.33 -22.53
C TRP A 245 -11.51 -23.11 -23.83
N VAL A 246 -12.64 -22.96 -24.51
CA VAL A 246 -12.94 -23.59 -25.81
C VAL A 246 -11.95 -23.14 -26.89
N ALA A 247 -11.70 -21.84 -26.99
CA ALA A 247 -10.74 -21.29 -27.96
C ALA A 247 -9.32 -21.86 -27.77
N ASN A 248 -8.90 -22.04 -26.52
CA ASN A 248 -7.61 -22.64 -26.18
C ASN A 248 -7.54 -24.13 -26.57
N GLN A 249 -8.64 -24.90 -26.45
CA GLN A 249 -8.65 -26.29 -26.92
C GLN A 249 -8.44 -26.38 -28.44
N LYS A 250 -9.10 -25.51 -29.21
CA LYS A 250 -8.91 -25.47 -30.68
C LYS A 250 -7.47 -25.10 -31.06
N TRP A 251 -6.88 -24.12 -30.37
CA TRP A 251 -5.47 -23.75 -30.56
C TRP A 251 -4.50 -24.89 -30.23
N LEU A 252 -4.70 -25.59 -29.10
CA LEU A 252 -3.85 -26.72 -28.70
C LEU A 252 -3.91 -27.89 -29.68
N PHE A 253 -5.08 -28.15 -30.26
CA PHE A 253 -5.25 -29.16 -31.30
C PHE A 253 -4.49 -28.77 -32.58
N ALA A 254 -4.60 -27.50 -33.01
CA ALA A 254 -3.86 -26.99 -34.18
C ALA A 254 -2.33 -27.05 -34.00
N GLN A 255 -1.84 -26.95 -32.77
CA GLN A 255 -0.41 -27.06 -32.45
C GLN A 255 0.07 -28.51 -32.23
N GLY A 256 -0.80 -29.52 -32.38
CA GLY A 256 -0.45 -30.93 -32.21
C GLY A 256 -0.17 -31.35 -30.76
N GLY A 257 -0.47 -30.49 -29.77
CA GLY A 257 -0.13 -30.69 -28.36
C GLY A 257 -1.24 -31.30 -27.51
N MET A 258 -2.27 -31.91 -28.13
CA MET A 258 -3.45 -32.44 -27.43
C MET A 258 -3.42 -33.96 -27.30
N ASP A 259 -3.63 -34.46 -26.08
CA ASP A 259 -3.79 -35.89 -25.79
C ASP A 259 -5.02 -36.53 -26.49
N VAL A 260 -4.89 -37.79 -26.90
CA VAL A 260 -5.90 -38.52 -27.70
C VAL A 260 -7.21 -38.76 -26.95
N GLU A 261 -7.17 -39.03 -25.64
CA GLU A 261 -8.40 -39.21 -24.85
C GLU A 261 -9.20 -37.90 -24.78
N ARG A 262 -8.50 -36.77 -24.73
CA ARG A 262 -9.11 -35.45 -24.73
C ARG A 262 -9.73 -35.09 -26.08
N GLN A 263 -9.07 -35.40 -27.18
CA GLN A 263 -9.63 -35.20 -28.53
C GLN A 263 -10.97 -35.94 -28.65
N ARG A 264 -10.99 -37.22 -28.29
CA ARG A 264 -12.21 -38.05 -28.30
C ARG A 264 -13.31 -37.50 -27.40
N ALA A 265 -12.96 -37.00 -26.21
CA ALA A 265 -13.93 -36.41 -25.30
C ALA A 265 -14.59 -35.14 -25.89
N LEU A 266 -13.84 -34.30 -26.59
CA LEU A 266 -14.36 -33.09 -27.24
C LEU A 266 -15.13 -33.41 -28.52
N GLU A 267 -14.67 -34.37 -29.31
CA GLU A 267 -15.37 -34.86 -30.51
C GLU A 267 -16.68 -35.59 -30.19
N SER A 268 -16.87 -36.04 -28.95
CA SER A 268 -18.13 -36.65 -28.51
C SER A 268 -19.30 -35.66 -28.39
N PHE A 269 -19.02 -34.34 -28.41
CA PHE A 269 -20.07 -33.33 -28.37
C PHE A 269 -20.69 -33.12 -29.75
N GLN A 270 -22.01 -33.21 -29.83
CA GLN A 270 -22.75 -32.97 -31.06
C GLN A 270 -22.55 -31.51 -31.52
N GLY A 271 -22.08 -31.34 -32.77
CA GLY A 271 -21.77 -30.02 -33.33
C GLY A 271 -20.42 -29.43 -32.92
N TRP A 272 -19.53 -30.23 -32.31
CA TRP A 272 -18.14 -29.80 -32.07
C TRP A 272 -17.34 -29.74 -33.38
N THR A 273 -16.67 -28.61 -33.63
CA THR A 273 -15.79 -28.40 -34.78
C THR A 273 -14.43 -27.86 -34.35
N TRP A 274 -13.37 -28.44 -34.90
CA TRP A 274 -12.00 -27.96 -34.71
C TRP A 274 -11.67 -26.72 -35.55
N ILE A 275 -12.44 -26.47 -36.62
CA ILE A 275 -12.27 -25.36 -37.57
C ILE A 275 -13.38 -24.32 -37.32
N SER A 276 -13.01 -23.05 -37.19
CA SER A 276 -13.96 -21.94 -37.18
C SER A 276 -14.41 -21.66 -38.62
N ALA A 277 -15.70 -21.70 -38.92
CA ALA A 277 -16.25 -21.42 -40.26
C ALA A 277 -16.19 -19.91 -40.66
N THR A 278 -15.16 -19.17 -40.24
CA THR A 278 -15.08 -17.70 -40.44
C THR A 278 -13.87 -17.25 -41.26
N THR A 279 -13.19 -18.16 -41.97
CA THR A 279 -12.05 -17.78 -42.83
C THR A 279 -12.09 -18.52 -44.17
N ASP A 280 -13.17 -18.39 -44.93
CA ASP A 280 -13.19 -18.89 -46.32
C ASP A 280 -14.12 -18.08 -47.26
N GLN A 281 -14.15 -16.76 -47.09
CA GLN A 281 -14.73 -15.81 -48.06
C GLN A 281 -13.85 -14.56 -48.22
N ALA A 282 -12.54 -14.75 -48.40
CA ALA A 282 -11.63 -13.63 -48.71
C ALA A 282 -10.45 -13.99 -49.61
N ASP A 283 -10.42 -15.18 -50.23
CA ASP A 283 -9.25 -15.61 -51.03
C ASP A 283 -9.61 -16.01 -52.48
N GLN A 284 -10.59 -15.31 -53.06
CA GLN A 284 -10.85 -15.33 -54.50
C GLN A 284 -10.87 -13.91 -55.08
N SER A 285 -9.76 -13.16 -54.98
CA SER A 285 -9.46 -12.06 -55.91
C SER A 285 -8.10 -11.40 -55.61
N ASN A 286 -7.03 -11.94 -56.21
CA ASN A 286 -5.87 -11.22 -56.82
C ASN A 286 -4.67 -12.20 -56.87
N SER A 287 -4.43 -12.85 -58.00
CA SER A 287 -3.68 -12.34 -59.16
C SER A 287 -2.15 -12.41 -58.96
N GLU A 288 -1.57 -13.38 -59.65
CA GLU A 288 -0.38 -13.24 -60.50
C GLU A 288 0.90 -12.61 -59.90
N SER A 289 1.91 -13.48 -59.70
CA SER A 289 3.36 -13.24 -59.80
C SER A 289 3.73 -12.38 -61.04
N PRO A 290 4.92 -11.71 -61.16
CA PRO A 290 6.22 -12.28 -60.75
C PRO A 290 7.39 -11.32 -60.38
N THR A 291 8.53 -11.96 -60.06
CA THR A 291 9.95 -11.55 -60.26
C THR A 291 10.71 -10.69 -59.22
N ALA A 292 11.86 -11.25 -58.81
CA ALA A 292 13.01 -10.68 -58.07
C ALA A 292 13.85 -9.71 -58.97
N PRO A 293 15.01 -9.10 -58.58
CA PRO A 293 15.95 -9.47 -57.49
C PRO A 293 16.78 -8.35 -56.79
N GLU A 294 17.64 -8.81 -55.87
CA GLU A 294 19.03 -8.39 -55.54
C GLU A 294 19.37 -7.06 -54.80
N GLU A 295 19.99 -7.28 -53.62
CA GLU A 295 21.27 -6.76 -53.11
C GLU A 295 21.62 -5.25 -53.20
N LYS A 296 21.94 -4.66 -52.04
CA LYS A 296 23.35 -4.34 -51.70
C LYS A 296 23.56 -3.85 -50.26
N GLU A 297 24.65 -4.36 -49.71
CA GLU A 297 25.34 -3.97 -48.47
C GLU A 297 25.89 -2.53 -48.50
N SER A 298 26.37 -2.11 -47.32
CA SER A 298 27.43 -1.13 -47.03
C SER A 298 26.94 0.09 -46.24
N ASP A 299 27.66 0.66 -45.28
CA ASP A 299 28.78 0.27 -44.41
C ASP A 299 28.96 1.47 -43.44
N MET A 300 29.74 1.27 -42.40
CA MET A 300 30.54 2.31 -41.72
C MET A 300 29.88 3.40 -40.84
N GLN A 301 29.99 3.13 -39.52
CA GLN A 301 30.93 3.78 -38.57
C GLN A 301 30.74 5.22 -38.06
N ALA A 302 30.83 5.27 -36.71
CA ALA A 302 31.61 6.18 -35.83
C ALA A 302 31.08 7.60 -35.49
N ASP A 303 30.61 7.75 -34.24
CA ASP A 303 31.20 8.48 -33.07
C ASP A 303 32.31 9.55 -33.34
N PRO A 304 32.70 10.45 -32.40
CA PRO A 304 32.10 11.04 -31.18
C PRO A 304 32.31 12.60 -31.08
N GLN A 305 32.13 13.15 -29.86
CA GLN A 305 32.71 14.39 -29.28
C GLN A 305 32.08 15.74 -29.67
N GLU A 306 32.05 16.82 -28.87
CA GLU A 306 32.32 17.19 -27.47
C GLU A 306 31.86 18.66 -27.33
N ALA A 307 31.91 19.19 -26.09
CA ALA A 307 32.19 20.58 -25.72
C ALA A 307 31.07 21.38 -25.01
N GLU A 308 31.27 21.46 -23.69
CA GLU A 308 31.32 22.64 -22.81
C GLU A 308 30.73 23.98 -23.25
N THR A 309 30.08 24.67 -22.29
CA THR A 309 30.39 26.03 -21.75
C THR A 309 29.15 26.52 -20.97
N THR A 310 29.15 26.60 -19.63
CA THR A 310 29.72 27.59 -18.66
C THR A 310 28.74 28.68 -18.20
N GLU A 311 28.87 28.99 -16.90
CA GLU A 311 28.54 30.22 -16.15
C GLU A 311 27.06 30.47 -15.76
N GLU A 312 26.70 30.44 -14.47
CA GLU A 312 27.03 31.33 -13.32
C GLU A 312 26.21 32.62 -13.29
N ASP A 313 25.30 32.72 -12.31
CA ASP A 313 25.14 33.81 -11.33
C ASP A 313 23.99 33.39 -10.38
N GLY A 314 24.03 33.46 -9.06
CA GLY A 314 24.52 34.55 -8.21
C GLY A 314 23.31 35.14 -7.49
N GLY A 315 23.10 34.76 -6.22
CA GLY A 315 21.92 35.16 -5.44
C GLY A 315 22.08 34.84 -3.96
N ASP A 316 22.88 35.66 -3.29
CA ASP A 316 23.14 35.67 -1.84
C ASP A 316 21.85 35.88 -1.01
N ASP A 317 21.62 35.02 -0.01
CA ASP A 317 20.58 35.18 1.02
C ASP A 317 21.25 35.28 2.42
N PRO A 318 21.14 36.41 3.13
CA PRO A 318 22.06 36.81 4.20
C PRO A 318 21.78 36.23 5.59
N TRP A 319 21.22 35.03 5.73
CA TRP A 319 20.90 34.43 7.04
C TRP A 319 21.49 33.03 7.28
N GLN A 320 22.67 32.75 6.74
CA GLN A 320 23.46 31.58 7.15
C GLN A 320 24.71 31.99 7.89
N SER A 321 24.65 31.94 9.23
CA SER A 321 25.70 31.38 10.10
C SER A 321 25.60 31.96 11.52
N PHE A 322 24.80 31.38 12.41
CA PHE A 322 25.13 31.39 13.84
C PHE A 322 24.60 30.12 14.52
N GLY A 323 25.53 29.21 14.76
CA GLY A 323 25.56 28.35 15.93
C GLY A 323 27.04 28.07 16.26
N PRO A 324 27.40 27.66 17.48
CA PRO A 324 26.57 27.45 18.66
C PRO A 324 26.96 28.41 19.81
N GLY A 325 25.96 28.90 20.55
CA GLY A 325 26.18 29.85 21.64
C GLY A 325 25.05 29.79 22.65
N LEU A 326 25.21 28.83 23.57
CA LEU A 326 24.34 28.41 24.68
C LEU A 326 23.15 27.57 24.28
#